data_AF-A0A109FKU5-F1
#
_entry.id   AF-A0A109FKU5-F1
#
_cell.length_a   1.000
_cell.length_b   1.000
_cell.length_c   1.000
_cell.angle_alpha   90.00
_cell.angle_beta   90.00
_cell.angle_gamma   90.00
#
_symmetry.space_group_name_H-M   'P 1'
#
loop_
_entity.id
_entity.type
_entity.pdbx_description
1 polymer ?
#
loop_
_entity_poly.entity_id
_entity_poly.type
_entity_poly.pdbx_seq_one_letter_code
_entity_poly.pdbx_strand_id
1 'polypeptide(L)'
;MAELEQNARIQLSLAHAGNTLDLSPLTASPARELAVEVATAFHLAPTSVKLIIRGKKVNLGEAGVETVGEMIPGQGHTSVGIKALVVGTKAEALDALKAEEDLRHRKHVAYLHHRKHTAAARPARSGIHTLGSGGGGGTANYRFHHLEPFPKTVPFYERRLAMLQRLAEDLAVRDVMKRHRFAVGILTELHPVLHTDHSTGEKLLGLNTNAGEKVSLRLLTDDLDGLRSYNDVRRVLLHELTHNVFGGHGNDFKELNSQLNKEVAAFESSPDFEPWDSPTSHDRTPEEHRLNEEEAERVWDRLQFGQEDLLDERRERMRIAAEERARRTQSRPL
;
A
#
# COMPACT_ATOMS: atom_id res chain seq x y z
N MET A 1 -30.21 -0.05 56.19
CA MET A 1 -29.69 -1.28 55.54
C MET A 1 -29.07 -0.97 54.18
N ALA A 2 -29.70 -0.15 53.31
CA ALA A 2 -29.16 0.17 51.98
C ALA A 2 -27.85 1.01 51.97
N GLU A 3 -27.62 1.89 52.95
CA GLU A 3 -26.38 2.70 53.02
C GLU A 3 -25.12 1.91 53.42
N LEU A 4 -25.27 0.73 54.05
CA LEU A 4 -24.15 -0.10 54.50
C LEU A 4 -23.52 -0.90 53.35
N GLU A 5 -24.28 -1.25 52.31
CA GLU A 5 -23.78 -1.97 51.14
C GLU A 5 -23.05 -1.06 50.14
N GLN A 6 -23.36 0.25 50.12
CA GLN A 6 -22.72 1.23 49.22
C GLN A 6 -21.24 1.50 49.52
N ASN A 7 -20.79 1.27 50.77
CA ASN A 7 -19.41 1.53 51.20
C ASN A 7 -18.57 0.25 51.40
N ALA A 8 -19.07 -0.92 51.01
CA ALA A 8 -18.31 -2.15 51.09
C ALA A 8 -17.14 -2.10 50.08
N ARG A 9 -15.93 -2.45 50.53
CA ARG A 9 -14.73 -2.53 49.69
C ARG A 9 -14.23 -3.97 49.61
N ILE A 10 -13.69 -4.33 48.46
CA ILE A 10 -13.04 -5.63 48.24
C ILE A 10 -11.54 -5.39 48.16
N GLN A 11 -10.74 -6.08 48.97
CA GLN A 11 -9.29 -6.06 48.81
C GLN A 11 -8.87 -7.04 47.71
N LEU A 12 -8.25 -6.53 46.65
CA LEU A 12 -7.78 -7.28 45.50
C LEU A 12 -6.27 -7.12 45.37
N SER A 13 -5.56 -8.25 45.32
CA SER A 13 -4.15 -8.30 44.96
C SER A 13 -4.02 -8.85 43.55
N LEU A 14 -3.67 -7.98 42.62
CA LEU A 14 -3.64 -8.24 41.18
C LEU A 14 -2.20 -8.53 40.74
N ALA A 15 -1.97 -9.67 40.09
CA ALA A 15 -0.68 -10.02 39.53
C ALA A 15 -0.72 -10.00 38.00
N HIS A 16 0.26 -9.37 37.35
CA HIS A 16 0.43 -9.39 35.89
C HIS A 16 1.92 -9.37 35.54
N ALA A 17 2.37 -10.34 34.73
CA ALA A 17 3.74 -10.38 34.18
C ALA A 17 4.86 -10.19 35.24
N GLY A 18 4.67 -10.69 36.46
CA GLY A 18 5.63 -10.56 37.57
C GLY A 18 5.45 -9.32 38.45
N ASN A 19 4.61 -8.37 38.05
CA ASN A 19 4.24 -7.20 38.86
C ASN A 19 2.97 -7.46 39.66
N THR A 20 2.88 -6.82 40.83
CA THR A 20 1.71 -6.90 41.71
C THR A 20 1.16 -5.50 42.00
N LEU A 21 -0.16 -5.39 42.05
CA LEU A 21 -0.91 -4.17 42.36
C LEU A 21 -2.03 -4.51 43.32
N ASP A 22 -2.04 -3.87 44.47
CA ASP A 22 -3.11 -4.04 45.46
C ASP A 22 -4.12 -2.89 45.33
N LEU A 23 -5.38 -3.24 45.07
CA LEU A 23 -6.50 -2.31 44.93
C LEU A 23 -7.58 -2.59 45.97
N SER A 24 -8.36 -1.57 46.32
CA SER A 24 -9.51 -1.69 47.23
C SER A 24 -10.75 -1.01 46.65
N PRO A 25 -11.27 -1.47 45.49
CA PRO A 25 -12.45 -0.87 44.87
C PRO A 25 -13.70 -1.05 45.72
N LEU A 26 -14.64 -0.12 45.56
CA LEU A 26 -15.98 -0.22 46.14
C LEU A 26 -16.78 -1.28 45.38
N THR A 27 -17.56 -2.08 46.10
CA THR A 27 -18.46 -3.10 45.51
C THR A 27 -19.48 -2.48 44.56
N ALA A 28 -19.93 -1.25 44.87
CA ALA A 28 -20.90 -0.50 44.08
C ALA A 28 -20.28 0.21 42.85
N SER A 29 -18.94 0.26 42.73
CA SER A 29 -18.31 0.88 41.57
C SER A 29 -18.61 0.06 40.30
N PRO A 30 -18.80 0.73 39.15
CA PRO A 30 -18.90 0.06 37.86
C PRO A 30 -17.64 -0.77 37.57
N ALA A 31 -17.79 -2.01 37.14
CA ALA A 31 -16.66 -2.88 36.83
C ALA A 31 -15.78 -2.34 35.69
N ARG A 32 -16.34 -1.51 34.80
CA ARG A 32 -15.60 -0.76 33.77
C ARG A 32 -14.55 0.20 34.35
N GLU A 33 -14.80 0.80 35.50
CA GLU A 33 -13.86 1.75 36.13
C GLU A 33 -12.65 0.98 36.67
N LEU A 34 -12.90 -0.18 37.30
CA LEU A 34 -11.85 -1.11 37.69
C LEU A 34 -11.07 -1.62 36.47
N ALA A 35 -11.74 -1.91 35.34
CA ALA A 35 -11.07 -2.30 34.10
C ALA A 35 -10.10 -1.23 33.60
N VAL A 36 -10.51 0.05 33.63
CA VAL A 36 -9.68 1.20 33.22
C VAL A 36 -8.51 1.36 34.17
N GLU A 37 -8.72 1.32 35.48
CA GLU A 37 -7.66 1.46 36.48
C GLU A 37 -6.59 0.37 36.34
N VAL A 38 -7.00 -0.88 36.18
CA VAL A 38 -6.11 -2.03 35.95
C VAL A 38 -5.39 -1.90 34.60
N ALA A 39 -6.10 -1.46 33.56
CA ALA A 39 -5.52 -1.23 32.24
C ALA A 39 -4.44 -0.13 32.26
N THR A 40 -4.68 0.97 32.95
CA THR A 40 -3.71 2.06 33.11
C THR A 40 -2.48 1.59 33.89
N ALA A 41 -2.66 0.86 34.98
CA ALA A 41 -1.55 0.40 35.81
C ALA A 41 -0.64 -0.63 35.13
N PHE A 42 -1.20 -1.49 34.28
CA PHE A 42 -0.45 -2.54 33.56
C PHE A 42 -0.20 -2.24 32.07
N HIS A 43 -0.55 -1.03 31.59
CA HIS A 43 -0.46 -0.63 30.18
C HIS A 43 -1.18 -1.58 29.20
N LEU A 44 -2.38 -2.02 29.59
CA LEU A 44 -3.23 -2.93 28.82
C LEU A 44 -4.38 -2.17 28.13
N ALA A 45 -5.02 -2.77 27.14
CA ALA A 45 -6.24 -2.23 26.56
C ALA A 45 -7.43 -2.48 27.52
N PRO A 46 -8.22 -1.46 27.91
CA PRO A 46 -9.32 -1.60 28.87
C PRO A 46 -10.35 -2.67 28.49
N THR A 47 -10.63 -2.82 27.19
CA THR A 47 -11.57 -3.82 26.65
C THR A 47 -11.03 -5.25 26.64
N SER A 48 -9.74 -5.44 26.91
CA SER A 48 -9.09 -6.76 26.89
C SER A 48 -8.83 -7.34 28.28
N VAL A 49 -9.12 -6.58 29.34
CA VAL A 49 -8.77 -6.95 30.72
C VAL A 49 -9.66 -8.09 31.21
N LYS A 50 -9.02 -9.18 31.64
CA LYS A 50 -9.64 -10.36 32.25
C LYS A 50 -8.97 -10.65 33.58
N LEU A 51 -9.76 -10.94 34.60
CA LEU A 51 -9.28 -11.41 35.89
C LEU A 51 -9.48 -12.91 36.01
N ILE A 52 -8.48 -13.62 36.52
CA ILE A 52 -8.57 -15.03 36.89
C ILE A 52 -8.53 -15.10 38.42
N ILE A 53 -9.67 -15.41 39.03
CA ILE A 53 -9.84 -15.49 40.47
C ILE A 53 -10.17 -16.94 40.82
N ARG A 54 -9.27 -17.61 41.57
CA ARG A 54 -9.44 -19.03 41.98
C ARG A 54 -9.85 -19.95 40.81
N GLY A 55 -9.26 -19.73 39.63
CA GLY A 55 -9.54 -20.50 38.41
C GLY A 55 -10.78 -20.07 37.62
N LYS A 56 -11.60 -19.14 38.12
CA LYS A 56 -12.73 -18.55 37.39
C LYS A 56 -12.29 -17.31 36.62
N LYS A 57 -12.71 -17.21 35.36
CA LYS A 57 -12.42 -16.07 34.47
C LYS A 57 -13.54 -15.03 34.59
N VAL A 58 -13.17 -13.78 34.82
CA VAL A 58 -14.07 -12.62 34.88
C VAL A 58 -13.61 -11.63 33.81
N ASN A 59 -14.47 -11.33 32.83
CA ASN A 59 -14.15 -10.44 31.72
C ASN A 59 -14.52 -8.99 32.09
N LEU A 60 -13.58 -8.24 32.67
CA LEU A 60 -13.85 -6.84 33.02
C LEU A 60 -13.98 -5.95 31.78
N GLY A 61 -13.32 -6.29 30.67
CA GLY A 61 -13.34 -5.49 29.44
C GLY A 61 -14.66 -5.50 28.66
N GLU A 62 -15.55 -6.44 28.96
CA GLU A 62 -16.91 -6.53 28.37
C GLU A 62 -18.00 -6.09 29.36
N ALA A 63 -17.60 -5.63 30.56
CA ALA A 63 -18.53 -5.22 31.59
C ALA A 63 -19.29 -3.96 31.16
N GLY A 64 -20.60 -4.10 30.92
CA GLY A 64 -21.48 -2.99 30.56
C GLY A 64 -21.89 -2.17 31.79
N VAL A 65 -22.95 -2.62 32.47
CA VAL A 65 -23.56 -1.95 33.63
C VAL A 65 -23.24 -2.68 34.96
N GLU A 66 -22.56 -3.81 34.88
CA GLU A 66 -22.27 -4.67 36.03
C GLU A 66 -21.32 -3.98 37.02
N THR A 67 -21.57 -4.20 38.30
CA THR A 67 -20.76 -3.66 39.40
C THR A 67 -19.64 -4.63 39.78
N VAL A 68 -18.61 -4.10 40.43
CA VAL A 68 -17.47 -4.91 40.92
C VAL A 68 -17.93 -6.04 41.84
N GLY A 69 -18.93 -5.80 42.69
CA GLY A 69 -19.50 -6.80 43.60
C GLY A 69 -20.25 -7.94 42.90
N GLU A 70 -20.85 -7.69 41.74
CA GLU A 70 -21.55 -8.71 40.95
C GLU A 70 -20.56 -9.60 40.18
N MET A 71 -19.50 -9.00 39.65
CA MET A 71 -18.54 -9.70 38.80
C MET A 71 -17.46 -10.47 39.57
N ILE A 72 -17.10 -10.03 40.77
CA ILE A 72 -16.04 -10.65 41.58
C ILE A 72 -16.67 -11.56 42.63
N PRO A 73 -16.54 -12.90 42.50
CA PRO A 73 -17.15 -13.83 43.44
C PRO A 73 -16.43 -13.77 44.79
N GLY A 74 -17.04 -13.06 45.75
CA GLY A 74 -16.64 -12.99 47.15
C GLY A 74 -17.78 -12.39 47.96
N GLN A 75 -18.52 -13.23 48.68
CA GLN A 75 -19.56 -12.77 49.60
C GLN A 75 -18.98 -11.75 50.59
N GLY A 76 -19.81 -10.77 50.94
CA GLY A 76 -19.47 -9.64 51.79
C GLY A 76 -18.56 -9.98 52.97
N HIS A 77 -17.62 -9.08 53.22
CA HIS A 77 -16.90 -8.92 54.49
C HIS A 77 -15.91 -10.02 54.87
N THR A 78 -15.20 -10.63 53.93
CA THR A 78 -14.00 -11.41 54.31
C THR A 78 -12.76 -10.51 54.35
N SER A 79 -12.16 -10.39 55.54
CA SER A 79 -10.88 -9.73 55.86
C SER A 79 -9.65 -10.35 55.16
N VAL A 80 -9.86 -11.20 54.15
CA VAL A 80 -8.82 -11.96 53.45
C VAL A 80 -8.77 -11.44 52.01
N GLY A 81 -7.66 -10.77 51.66
CA GLY A 81 -7.46 -10.22 50.32
C GLY A 81 -7.59 -11.28 49.22
N ILE A 82 -8.34 -10.95 48.18
CA ILE A 82 -8.57 -11.81 47.02
C ILE A 82 -7.38 -11.67 46.05
N LYS A 83 -6.67 -12.76 45.79
CA LYS A 83 -5.60 -12.78 44.77
C LYS A 83 -6.20 -13.07 43.40
N ALA A 84 -5.89 -12.23 42.41
CA ALA A 84 -6.32 -12.39 41.03
C ALA A 84 -5.14 -12.26 40.06
N LEU A 85 -5.12 -13.08 39.01
CA LEU A 85 -4.18 -12.92 37.90
C LEU A 85 -4.85 -12.08 36.80
N VAL A 86 -4.20 -11.02 36.37
CA VAL A 86 -4.66 -10.15 35.28
C VAL A 86 -4.12 -10.67 33.96
N VAL A 87 -5.00 -10.83 32.99
CA VAL A 87 -4.66 -11.16 31.60
C VAL A 87 -5.25 -10.06 30.72
N GLY A 88 -4.43 -9.48 29.85
CA GLY A 88 -4.88 -8.51 28.87
C GLY A 88 -3.84 -8.32 27.79
N THR A 89 -4.24 -7.69 26.70
CA THR A 89 -3.35 -7.33 25.59
C THR A 89 -2.86 -5.90 25.81
N LYS A 90 -1.59 -5.62 25.49
CA LYS A 90 -1.07 -4.24 25.54
C LYS A 90 -1.85 -3.34 24.60
N ALA A 91 -2.12 -2.09 25.01
CA ALA A 91 -2.89 -1.14 24.21
C ALA A 91 -2.24 -0.88 22.84
N GLU A 92 -0.93 -0.64 22.82
CA GLU A 92 -0.14 -0.42 21.59
C GLU A 92 -0.25 -1.59 20.61
N ALA A 93 -0.25 -2.83 21.11
CA ALA A 93 -0.36 -4.01 20.27
C ALA A 93 -1.76 -4.14 19.65
N LEU A 94 -2.81 -3.74 20.38
CA LEU A 94 -4.18 -3.75 19.88
C LEU A 94 -4.42 -2.65 18.84
N ASP A 95 -3.86 -1.46 19.06
CA ASP A 95 -3.96 -0.34 18.13
C ASP A 95 -3.17 -0.60 16.84
N ALA A 96 -1.98 -1.20 16.93
CA ALA A 96 -1.22 -1.66 15.76
C ALA A 96 -2.00 -2.70 14.95
N LEU A 97 -2.66 -3.66 15.63
CA LEU A 97 -3.46 -4.70 14.98
C LEU A 97 -4.70 -4.12 14.29
N LYS A 98 -5.37 -3.15 14.90
CA LYS A 98 -6.48 -2.42 14.27
C LYS A 98 -6.03 -1.61 13.06
N ALA A 99 -4.91 -0.89 13.17
CA ALA A 99 -4.36 -0.12 12.06
C ALA A 99 -3.99 -1.04 10.88
N GLU A 100 -3.44 -2.22 11.16
CA GLU A 100 -3.18 -3.24 10.15
C GLU A 100 -4.48 -3.80 9.54
N GLU A 101 -5.51 -4.05 10.35
CA GLU A 101 -6.82 -4.51 9.89
C GLU A 101 -7.52 -3.47 9.00
N ASP A 102 -7.50 -2.20 9.39
CA ASP A 102 -8.03 -1.08 8.59
C ASP A 102 -7.27 -0.91 7.28
N LEU A 103 -5.94 -1.07 7.31
CA LEU A 103 -5.15 -1.11 6.10
C LEU A 103 -5.58 -2.29 5.23
N ARG A 104 -5.63 -3.53 5.77
CA ARG A 104 -6.10 -4.72 5.04
C ARG A 104 -7.49 -4.53 4.45
N HIS A 105 -8.41 -3.87 5.16
CA HIS A 105 -9.75 -3.58 4.69
C HIS A 105 -9.73 -2.60 3.51
N ARG A 106 -9.00 -1.48 3.63
CA ARG A 106 -8.79 -0.52 2.52
C ARG A 106 -8.20 -1.21 1.30
N LYS A 107 -7.20 -2.07 1.53
CA LYS A 107 -6.55 -2.91 0.51
C LYS A 107 -7.56 -3.85 -0.16
N HIS A 108 -8.44 -4.50 0.59
CA HIS A 108 -9.45 -5.43 0.08
C HIS A 108 -10.56 -4.73 -0.73
N VAL A 109 -11.04 -3.57 -0.28
CA VAL A 109 -12.02 -2.77 -1.02
C VAL A 109 -11.45 -2.33 -2.36
N ALA A 110 -10.18 -1.88 -2.39
CA ALA A 110 -9.49 -1.55 -3.63
C ALA A 110 -9.34 -2.79 -4.56
N TYR A 111 -9.06 -3.98 -4.00
CA TYR A 111 -9.02 -5.25 -4.75
C TYR A 111 -10.35 -5.55 -5.46
N LEU A 112 -11.46 -5.50 -4.72
CA LEU A 112 -12.78 -5.78 -5.29
C LEU A 112 -13.17 -4.79 -6.37
N HIS A 113 -12.74 -3.54 -6.24
CA HIS A 113 -12.93 -2.52 -7.25
C HIS A 113 -12.11 -2.82 -8.51
N HIS A 114 -10.80 -3.06 -8.38
CA HIS A 114 -9.92 -3.32 -9.52
C HIS A 114 -10.38 -4.52 -10.35
N ARG A 115 -10.76 -5.63 -9.69
CA ARG A 115 -11.22 -6.84 -10.37
C ARG A 115 -12.48 -6.61 -11.22
N LYS A 116 -13.35 -5.69 -10.82
CA LYS A 116 -14.57 -5.34 -11.59
C LYS A 116 -14.25 -4.48 -12.82
N HIS A 117 -13.24 -3.61 -12.73
CA HIS A 117 -12.91 -2.69 -13.82
C HIS A 117 -11.92 -3.28 -14.84
N THR A 118 -11.00 -4.16 -14.44
CA THR A 118 -10.13 -4.87 -15.40
C THR A 118 -10.88 -5.86 -16.29
N ALA A 119 -12.00 -6.42 -15.82
CA ALA A 119 -12.86 -7.28 -16.63
C ALA A 119 -13.73 -6.51 -17.64
N ALA A 120 -13.98 -5.22 -17.38
CA ALA A 120 -14.84 -4.36 -18.22
C ALA A 120 -14.07 -3.64 -19.33
N ALA A 121 -12.75 -3.45 -19.17
CA ALA A 121 -11.89 -2.83 -20.17
C ALA A 121 -11.39 -3.87 -21.19
N ARG A 122 -12.25 -4.31 -22.12
CA ARG A 122 -11.78 -4.83 -23.41
C ARG A 122 -11.70 -3.63 -24.36
N PRO A 123 -10.51 -3.06 -24.64
CA PRO A 123 -10.43 -2.02 -25.64
C PRO A 123 -10.86 -2.62 -27.00
N ALA A 124 -11.67 -1.85 -27.73
CA ALA A 124 -12.03 -2.19 -29.09
C ALA A 124 -10.73 -2.33 -29.90
N ARG A 125 -10.62 -3.43 -30.66
CA ARG A 125 -9.47 -3.74 -31.52
C ARG A 125 -9.29 -2.63 -32.56
N SER A 126 -8.50 -1.60 -32.23
CA SER A 126 -8.08 -0.59 -33.19
C SER A 126 -6.57 -0.40 -33.08
N GLY A 127 -5.86 -1.27 -33.81
CA GLY A 127 -4.51 -1.14 -34.36
C GLY A 127 -3.57 -0.03 -33.90
N ILE A 128 -3.29 0.11 -32.61
CA ILE A 128 -2.10 0.84 -32.15
C ILE A 128 -0.95 -0.16 -32.16
N HIS A 129 -0.18 -0.18 -33.25
CA HIS A 129 1.01 -1.01 -33.38
C HIS A 129 2.26 -0.14 -33.37
N THR A 130 3.09 -0.31 -32.34
CA THR A 130 4.46 0.25 -32.22
C THR A 130 5.40 -0.24 -33.34
N LEU A 131 5.04 -1.31 -34.06
CA LEU A 131 5.90 -1.98 -35.06
C LEU A 131 5.35 -1.94 -36.50
N GLY A 132 4.38 -1.07 -36.80
CA GLY A 132 3.83 -0.93 -38.16
C GLY A 132 4.72 -0.11 -39.09
N SER A 133 5.65 -0.75 -39.81
CA SER A 133 6.31 -0.16 -40.98
C SER A 133 5.30 -0.01 -42.12
N GLY A 134 4.67 1.17 -42.23
CA GLY A 134 3.80 1.47 -43.38
C GLY A 134 2.73 2.51 -43.07
N GLY A 135 3.06 3.78 -43.27
CA GLY A 135 2.09 4.88 -43.32
C GLY A 135 2.63 6.15 -42.70
N GLY A 136 2.87 7.17 -43.53
CA GLY A 136 3.37 8.49 -43.11
C GLY A 136 2.39 9.26 -42.25
N GLY A 137 2.25 8.86 -40.98
CA GLY A 137 1.54 9.61 -39.94
C GLY A 137 2.53 10.41 -39.12
N GLY A 138 2.30 11.73 -39.02
CA GLY A 138 3.20 12.66 -38.35
C GLY A 138 3.49 12.34 -36.87
N THR A 139 4.36 13.14 -36.27
CA THR A 139 4.84 13.07 -34.88
C THR A 139 3.73 13.05 -33.79
N ALA A 140 2.46 13.22 -34.18
CA ALA A 140 1.29 13.15 -33.31
C ALA A 140 0.92 11.72 -32.84
N ASN A 141 1.47 10.69 -33.46
CA ASN A 141 1.18 9.28 -33.12
C ASN A 141 2.01 8.75 -31.95
N TYR A 142 3.16 9.35 -31.64
CA TYR A 142 4.07 8.86 -30.60
C TYR A 142 3.80 9.54 -29.27
N ARG A 143 2.80 9.03 -28.55
CA ARG A 143 2.34 9.57 -27.27
C ARG A 143 1.60 8.53 -26.44
N PHE A 144 1.18 8.93 -25.24
CA PHE A 144 0.12 8.28 -24.49
C PHE A 144 -1.24 8.71 -25.05
N HIS A 145 -2.06 7.74 -25.47
CA HIS A 145 -3.34 8.04 -26.10
C HIS A 145 -4.45 8.32 -25.07
N HIS A 146 -4.48 7.53 -23.99
CA HIS A 146 -5.49 7.64 -22.94
C HIS A 146 -4.84 7.55 -21.55
N LEU A 147 -5.37 8.34 -20.61
CA LEU A 147 -5.02 8.26 -19.19
C LEU A 147 -6.21 7.66 -18.43
N GLU A 148 -5.96 6.58 -17.69
CA GLU A 148 -6.97 5.92 -16.87
C GLU A 148 -6.52 5.93 -15.40
N PRO A 149 -6.75 7.02 -14.66
CA PRO A 149 -6.47 7.04 -13.23
C PRO A 149 -7.40 6.08 -12.48
N PHE A 150 -6.98 5.66 -11.30
CA PHE A 150 -7.86 4.94 -10.39
C PHE A 150 -8.99 5.83 -9.87
N PRO A 151 -10.13 5.25 -9.44
CA PRO A 151 -11.28 6.03 -8.98
C PRO A 151 -10.97 6.93 -7.79
N LYS A 152 -11.88 7.87 -7.56
CA LYS A 152 -11.84 8.82 -6.44
C LYS A 152 -11.90 8.17 -5.05
N THR A 153 -12.30 6.90 -4.97
CA THR A 153 -12.29 6.11 -3.73
C THR A 153 -10.87 5.79 -3.26
N VAL A 154 -9.87 5.85 -4.15
CA VAL A 154 -8.46 5.68 -3.79
C VAL A 154 -7.89 7.03 -3.32
N PRO A 155 -7.12 7.08 -2.21
CA PRO A 155 -6.59 8.34 -1.64
C PRO A 155 -5.73 9.16 -2.60
N PHE A 156 -5.83 10.49 -2.53
CA PHE A 156 -5.05 11.44 -3.33
C PHE A 156 -5.38 11.51 -4.83
N TYR A 157 -6.65 11.31 -5.22
CA TYR A 157 -7.08 11.26 -6.63
C TYR A 157 -6.52 12.39 -7.51
N GLU A 158 -6.71 13.66 -7.10
CA GLU A 158 -6.26 14.81 -7.89
C GLU A 158 -4.74 14.82 -8.09
N ARG A 159 -3.96 14.43 -7.06
CA ARG A 159 -2.50 14.37 -7.15
C ARG A 159 -2.02 13.23 -8.05
N ARG A 160 -2.69 12.09 -8.03
CA ARG A 160 -2.36 10.94 -8.90
C ARG A 160 -2.69 11.25 -10.36
N LEU A 161 -3.86 11.83 -10.61
CA LEU A 161 -4.24 12.30 -11.95
C LEU A 161 -3.24 13.33 -12.47
N ALA A 162 -2.88 14.33 -11.66
CA ALA A 162 -1.87 15.33 -12.03
C ALA A 162 -0.51 14.69 -12.34
N MET A 163 -0.11 13.65 -11.60
CA MET A 163 1.13 12.91 -11.88
C MET A 163 1.07 12.17 -13.22
N LEU A 164 -0.03 11.50 -13.55
CA LEU A 164 -0.21 10.84 -14.85
C LEU A 164 -0.20 11.86 -16.00
N GLN A 165 -0.89 12.99 -15.82
CA GLN A 165 -0.90 14.09 -16.79
C GLN A 165 0.52 14.63 -16.99
N ARG A 166 1.25 14.88 -15.90
CA ARG A 166 2.63 15.34 -15.94
C ARG A 166 3.53 14.36 -16.72
N LEU A 167 3.45 13.06 -16.43
CA LEU A 167 4.23 12.04 -17.16
C LEU A 167 3.90 12.01 -18.65
N ALA A 168 2.64 12.22 -19.01
CA ALA A 168 2.19 12.20 -20.39
C ALA A 168 2.57 13.47 -21.17
N GLU A 169 2.64 14.60 -20.48
CA GLU A 169 2.95 15.91 -21.05
C GLU A 169 4.45 16.27 -20.98
N ASP A 170 5.23 15.53 -20.18
CA ASP A 170 6.69 15.71 -20.03
C ASP A 170 7.38 15.75 -21.39
N LEU A 171 8.00 16.90 -21.68
CA LEU A 171 8.63 17.16 -22.98
C LEU A 171 9.78 16.20 -23.26
N ALA A 172 10.57 15.82 -22.25
CA ALA A 172 11.68 14.90 -22.39
C ALA A 172 11.18 13.47 -22.68
N VAL A 173 10.13 13.03 -21.98
CA VAL A 173 9.49 11.72 -22.25
C VAL A 173 8.88 11.71 -23.64
N ARG A 174 8.16 12.76 -24.03
CA ARG A 174 7.57 12.88 -25.37
C ARG A 174 8.61 12.89 -26.46
N ASP A 175 9.77 13.50 -26.21
CA ASP A 175 10.87 13.50 -27.17
C ASP A 175 11.46 12.10 -27.34
N VAL A 176 11.70 11.38 -26.24
CA VAL A 176 12.08 9.96 -26.26
C VAL A 176 11.06 9.12 -27.05
N MET A 177 9.76 9.28 -26.76
CA MET A 177 8.73 8.55 -27.48
C MET A 177 8.76 8.82 -28.98
N LYS A 178 9.01 10.07 -29.41
CA LYS A 178 9.13 10.41 -30.84
C LYS A 178 10.37 9.81 -31.48
N ARG A 179 11.53 9.91 -30.84
CA ARG A 179 12.82 9.38 -31.35
C ARG A 179 12.74 7.86 -31.55
N HIS A 180 12.17 7.16 -30.58
CA HIS A 180 12.06 5.69 -30.57
C HIS A 180 10.74 5.17 -31.14
N ARG A 181 9.87 6.07 -31.64
CA ARG A 181 8.57 5.74 -32.23
C ARG A 181 7.65 4.95 -31.29
N PHE A 182 7.72 5.22 -30.00
CA PHE A 182 6.85 4.59 -29.01
C PHE A 182 5.47 5.21 -29.03
N ALA A 183 4.46 4.36 -29.02
CA ALA A 183 3.06 4.73 -28.84
C ALA A 183 2.49 3.86 -27.72
N VAL A 184 1.82 4.48 -26.75
CA VAL A 184 1.21 3.78 -25.63
C VAL A 184 -0.29 4.04 -25.64
N GLY A 185 -1.09 2.97 -25.72
CA GLY A 185 -2.56 3.08 -25.75
C GLY A 185 -3.10 3.70 -24.47
N ILE A 186 -2.84 3.05 -23.33
CA ILE A 186 -3.34 3.47 -22.02
C ILE A 186 -2.18 3.63 -21.04
N LEU A 187 -2.08 4.79 -20.38
CA LEU A 187 -1.26 4.98 -19.19
C LEU A 187 -2.17 4.99 -17.96
N THR A 188 -1.93 4.07 -17.03
CA THR A 188 -2.77 3.86 -15.85
C THR A 188 -1.93 3.63 -14.59
N GLU A 189 -2.60 3.38 -13.47
CA GLU A 189 -2.00 3.17 -12.17
C GLU A 189 -1.92 1.68 -11.81
N LEU A 190 -0.98 1.35 -10.94
CA LEU A 190 -0.80 0.03 -10.36
C LEU A 190 -1.00 0.10 -8.85
N HIS A 191 -1.97 -0.64 -8.33
CA HIS A 191 -2.26 -0.62 -6.89
C HIS A 191 -1.20 -1.41 -6.14
N PRO A 192 -0.55 -0.85 -5.09
CA PRO A 192 0.54 -1.52 -4.39
C PRO A 192 0.12 -2.84 -3.72
N VAL A 193 -1.17 -3.01 -3.45
CA VAL A 193 -1.76 -4.20 -2.82
C VAL A 193 -1.75 -5.43 -3.72
N LEU A 194 -1.95 -5.23 -5.03
CA LEU A 194 -2.19 -6.33 -5.96
C LEU A 194 -0.87 -6.94 -6.47
N HIS A 195 0.23 -6.23 -6.26
CA HIS A 195 1.52 -6.56 -6.85
C HIS A 195 2.67 -6.36 -5.85
N THR A 196 2.38 -6.58 -4.57
CA THR A 196 3.41 -6.76 -3.55
C THR A 196 3.26 -8.18 -3.04
N ASP A 197 4.28 -9.00 -3.24
CA ASP A 197 4.34 -10.32 -2.64
C ASP A 197 4.89 -10.17 -1.21
N HIS A 198 3.99 -10.31 -0.23
CA HIS A 198 4.33 -10.17 1.18
C HIS A 198 5.21 -11.31 1.72
N SER A 199 5.35 -12.41 0.98
CA SER A 199 6.19 -13.54 1.36
C SER A 199 7.64 -13.41 0.90
N THR A 200 7.87 -12.73 -0.23
CA THR A 200 9.21 -12.50 -0.81
C THR A 200 9.71 -11.07 -0.61
N GLY A 201 8.82 -10.14 -0.25
CA GLY A 201 9.12 -8.70 -0.14
C GLY A 201 9.14 -7.99 -1.50
N GLU A 202 8.86 -8.70 -2.59
CA GLU A 202 8.95 -8.21 -3.96
C GLU A 202 7.81 -7.24 -4.29
N LYS A 203 8.14 -6.12 -4.93
CA LYS A 203 7.21 -5.03 -5.23
C LYS A 203 7.31 -4.68 -6.70
N LEU A 204 6.22 -4.84 -7.43
CA LEU A 204 6.13 -4.39 -8.82
C LEU A 204 5.85 -2.89 -8.87
N LEU A 205 6.75 -2.12 -9.48
CA LEU A 205 6.64 -0.68 -9.63
C LEU A 205 6.01 -0.27 -10.96
N GLY A 206 6.16 -1.07 -12.02
CA GLY A 206 5.59 -0.82 -13.34
C GLY A 206 5.14 -2.11 -14.03
N LEU A 207 4.31 -1.97 -15.07
CA LEU A 207 3.94 -3.10 -15.93
C LEU A 207 3.55 -2.63 -17.33
N ASN A 208 4.27 -3.11 -18.33
CA ASN A 208 3.90 -2.98 -19.74
C ASN A 208 3.14 -4.24 -20.21
N THR A 209 1.91 -4.04 -20.68
CA THR A 209 1.09 -5.08 -21.30
C THR A 209 1.13 -4.94 -22.82
N ASN A 210 1.46 -6.03 -23.51
CA ASN A 210 1.44 -6.15 -24.97
C ASN A 210 2.23 -5.05 -25.70
N ALA A 211 3.46 -4.79 -25.27
CA ALA A 211 4.40 -3.89 -25.96
C ALA A 211 3.85 -2.49 -26.26
N GLY A 212 3.20 -1.90 -25.26
CA GLY A 212 2.65 -0.53 -25.31
C GLY A 212 1.13 -0.46 -25.43
N GLU A 213 0.38 -1.57 -25.40
CA GLU A 213 -1.09 -1.48 -25.32
C GLU A 213 -1.51 -0.75 -24.04
N LYS A 214 -0.90 -1.13 -22.91
CA LYS A 214 -1.17 -0.51 -21.61
C LYS A 214 0.08 -0.53 -20.72
N VAL A 215 0.44 0.64 -20.19
CA VAL A 215 1.50 0.82 -19.19
C VAL A 215 0.85 1.20 -17.87
N SER A 216 1.13 0.45 -16.80
CA SER A 216 0.59 0.67 -15.45
C SER A 216 1.71 1.02 -14.48
N LEU A 217 1.62 2.14 -13.77
CA LEU A 217 2.68 2.61 -12.86
C LEU A 217 2.20 2.67 -11.41
N ARG A 218 3.04 2.23 -10.47
CA ARG A 218 2.78 2.39 -9.04
C ARG A 218 3.02 3.84 -8.64
N LEU A 219 1.94 4.60 -8.39
CA LEU A 219 2.05 6.00 -7.97
C LEU A 219 2.05 6.18 -6.45
N LEU A 220 1.42 5.25 -5.72
CA LEU A 220 1.28 5.32 -4.26
C LEU A 220 2.44 4.65 -3.54
N THR A 221 2.70 5.12 -2.31
CA THR A 221 3.52 4.42 -1.32
C THR A 221 2.83 3.13 -0.87
N ASP A 222 3.59 2.20 -0.29
CA ASP A 222 3.05 0.89 0.09
C ASP A 222 2.05 0.96 1.25
N ASP A 223 2.17 2.01 2.07
CA ASP A 223 1.29 2.33 3.20
C ASP A 223 0.04 3.12 2.79
N LEU A 224 -0.07 3.48 1.49
CA LEU A 224 -1.17 4.26 0.91
C LEU A 224 -1.34 5.66 1.54
N ASP A 225 -0.29 6.18 2.16
CA ASP A 225 -0.26 7.45 2.89
C ASP A 225 0.37 8.59 2.07
N GLY A 226 0.95 8.28 0.90
CA GLY A 226 1.61 9.25 0.06
C GLY A 226 1.76 8.81 -1.40
N LEU A 227 2.35 9.69 -2.20
CA LEU A 227 2.75 9.42 -3.58
C LEU A 227 4.26 9.25 -3.64
N ARG A 228 4.72 8.44 -4.60
CA ARG A 228 6.13 8.31 -4.95
C ARG A 228 6.64 9.60 -5.60
N SER A 229 7.95 9.79 -5.60
CA SER A 229 8.55 10.95 -6.26
C SER A 229 8.28 10.88 -7.77
N TYR A 230 8.15 12.04 -8.41
CA TYR A 230 7.95 12.10 -9.85
C TYR A 230 9.10 11.44 -10.62
N ASN A 231 10.34 11.70 -10.19
CA ASN A 231 11.54 11.20 -10.85
C ASN A 231 11.62 9.67 -10.78
N ASP A 232 11.28 9.05 -9.64
CA ASP A 232 11.24 7.59 -9.51
C ASP A 232 10.20 7.00 -10.47
N VAL A 233 8.99 7.57 -10.49
CA VAL A 233 7.91 7.09 -11.38
C VAL A 233 8.29 7.29 -12.84
N ARG A 234 8.97 8.38 -13.20
CA ARG A 234 9.46 8.63 -14.57
C ARG A 234 10.53 7.62 -14.97
N ARG A 235 11.46 7.28 -14.08
CA ARG A 235 12.47 6.23 -14.35
C ARG A 235 11.83 4.88 -14.59
N VAL A 236 10.83 4.52 -13.77
CA VAL A 236 10.03 3.30 -13.99
C VAL A 236 9.28 3.37 -15.32
N LEU A 237 8.71 4.52 -15.69
CA LEU A 237 8.07 4.70 -17.00
C LEU A 237 9.04 4.44 -18.16
N LEU A 238 10.30 4.90 -18.10
CA LEU A 238 11.29 4.63 -19.14
C LEU A 238 11.66 3.13 -19.22
N HIS A 239 11.75 2.46 -18.07
CA HIS A 239 11.88 1.00 -18.01
C HIS A 239 10.71 0.33 -18.74
N GLU A 240 9.46 0.72 -18.43
CA GLU A 240 8.28 0.17 -19.10
C GLU A 240 8.25 0.48 -20.59
N LEU A 241 8.70 1.66 -21.04
CA LEU A 241 8.77 1.97 -22.47
C LEU A 241 9.78 1.08 -23.21
N THR A 242 10.84 0.64 -22.55
CA THR A 242 11.81 -0.32 -23.09
C THR A 242 11.14 -1.66 -23.42
N HIS A 243 10.12 -2.04 -22.64
CA HIS A 243 9.30 -3.23 -22.90
C HIS A 243 8.40 -3.13 -24.15
N ASN A 244 8.33 -1.97 -24.82
CA ASN A 244 7.74 -1.89 -26.17
C ASN A 244 8.57 -2.63 -27.23
N VAL A 245 9.87 -2.84 -26.97
CA VAL A 245 10.81 -3.48 -27.90
C VAL A 245 11.26 -4.83 -27.37
N PHE A 246 11.65 -4.90 -26.09
CA PHE A 246 12.26 -6.08 -25.50
C PHE A 246 11.40 -6.62 -24.35
N GLY A 247 10.90 -7.86 -24.48
CA GLY A 247 10.11 -8.48 -23.42
C GLY A 247 10.92 -8.88 -22.19
N GLY A 248 12.18 -9.31 -22.35
CA GLY A 248 13.04 -9.75 -21.25
C GLY A 248 14.16 -8.77 -20.91
N HIS A 249 14.70 -8.89 -19.69
CA HIS A 249 15.71 -7.99 -19.11
C HIS A 249 17.16 -8.32 -19.52
N GLY A 250 17.36 -8.71 -20.78
CA GLY A 250 18.68 -9.01 -21.35
C GLY A 250 19.59 -7.77 -21.50
N ASN A 251 20.78 -7.96 -22.07
CA ASN A 251 21.72 -6.85 -22.28
C ASN A 251 21.13 -5.74 -23.17
N ASP A 252 20.43 -6.11 -24.25
CA ASP A 252 19.81 -5.15 -25.17
C ASP A 252 18.74 -4.30 -24.46
N PHE A 253 17.99 -4.91 -23.53
CA PHE A 253 17.04 -4.18 -22.68
C PHE A 253 17.76 -3.17 -21.80
N LYS A 254 18.83 -3.59 -21.11
CA LYS A 254 19.59 -2.72 -20.21
C LYS A 254 20.26 -1.57 -20.95
N GLU A 255 20.77 -1.84 -22.15
CA GLU A 255 21.37 -0.83 -23.02
C GLU A 255 20.33 0.19 -23.47
N LEU A 256 19.18 -0.26 -23.97
CA LEU A 256 18.10 0.64 -24.38
C LEU A 256 17.56 1.45 -23.19
N ASN A 257 17.28 0.82 -22.05
CA ASN A 257 16.82 1.54 -20.85
C ASN A 257 17.85 2.59 -20.39
N SER A 258 19.14 2.25 -20.38
CA SER A 258 20.22 3.22 -20.08
C SER A 258 20.26 4.37 -21.10
N GLN A 259 20.09 4.06 -22.38
CA GLN A 259 20.01 5.04 -23.45
C GLN A 259 18.82 5.99 -23.25
N LEU A 260 17.61 5.48 -22.98
CA LEU A 260 16.42 6.32 -22.75
C LEU A 260 16.64 7.30 -21.58
N ASN A 261 17.24 6.84 -20.48
CA ASN A 261 17.55 7.70 -19.34
C ASN A 261 18.59 8.79 -19.68
N LYS A 262 19.65 8.45 -20.42
CA LYS A 262 20.64 9.44 -20.90
C LYS A 262 20.01 10.46 -21.84
N GLU A 263 19.08 10.01 -22.67
CA GLU A 263 18.37 10.85 -23.62
C GLU A 263 17.45 11.88 -22.94
N VAL A 264 16.77 11.48 -21.86
CA VAL A 264 16.03 12.41 -21.00
C VAL A 264 16.97 13.40 -20.33
N ALA A 265 18.03 12.93 -19.67
CA ALA A 265 18.99 13.81 -18.99
C ALA A 265 19.65 14.82 -19.96
N ALA A 266 19.97 14.38 -21.18
CA ALA A 266 20.50 15.25 -22.22
C ALA A 266 19.48 16.32 -22.66
N PHE A 267 18.20 15.94 -22.79
CA PHE A 267 17.12 16.88 -23.11
C PHE A 267 16.96 17.94 -22.01
N GLU A 268 17.00 17.50 -20.76
CA GLU A 268 16.87 18.39 -19.58
C GLU A 268 18.09 19.31 -19.40
N SER A 269 19.28 18.89 -19.86
CA SER A 269 20.48 19.73 -19.83
C SER A 269 20.49 20.83 -20.90
N SER A 270 19.50 20.84 -21.80
CA SER A 270 19.37 21.87 -22.83
C SER A 270 19.04 23.24 -22.20
N PRO A 271 19.71 24.33 -22.62
CA PRO A 271 19.44 25.67 -22.08
C PRO A 271 18.01 26.17 -22.35
N ASP A 272 17.33 25.60 -23.34
CA ASP A 272 15.95 25.93 -23.71
C ASP A 272 14.91 25.11 -22.93
N PHE A 273 15.34 24.19 -22.07
CA PHE A 273 14.44 23.37 -21.27
C PHE A 273 14.02 24.11 -20.00
N GLU A 274 12.73 24.45 -19.93
CA GLU A 274 12.10 24.83 -18.67
C GLU A 274 11.53 23.58 -17.98
N PRO A 275 11.95 23.28 -16.73
CA PRO A 275 11.35 22.22 -15.94
C PRO A 275 9.83 22.42 -15.82
N TRP A 276 9.06 21.36 -16.03
CA TRP A 276 7.62 21.43 -15.88
C TRP A 276 7.22 21.66 -14.41
N ASP A 277 6.72 22.86 -14.12
CA ASP A 277 6.05 23.21 -12.87
C ASP A 277 4.52 23.13 -13.03
N SER A 278 3.86 22.47 -12.07
CA SER A 278 2.40 22.39 -12.04
C SER A 278 1.81 23.78 -11.78
N PRO A 279 0.63 24.14 -12.36
CA PRO A 279 -0.07 25.38 -12.01
C PRO A 279 -0.43 25.54 -10.52
N THR A 280 -0.25 24.49 -9.71
CA THR A 280 -0.52 24.47 -8.27
C THR A 280 0.74 24.57 -7.39
N SER A 281 1.97 24.60 -7.94
CA SER A 281 3.19 24.72 -7.13
C SER A 281 3.61 26.16 -6.93
N HIS A 282 2.77 26.95 -6.26
CA HIS A 282 3.21 28.19 -5.62
C HIS A 282 3.78 27.86 -4.25
N ASP A 283 4.96 27.21 -4.17
CA ASP A 283 5.77 27.28 -2.94
C ASP A 283 7.17 26.64 -2.98
N ARG A 284 7.64 26.08 -4.11
CA ARG A 284 8.92 25.34 -4.09
C ARG A 284 10.02 26.04 -4.83
N THR A 285 11.14 26.21 -4.16
CA THR A 285 12.33 26.88 -4.70
C THR A 285 13.14 25.90 -5.57
N PRO A 286 13.91 26.39 -6.55
CA PRO A 286 14.80 25.56 -7.37
C PRO A 286 15.81 24.74 -6.56
N GLU A 287 16.19 25.21 -5.36
CA GLU A 287 17.10 24.49 -4.44
C GLU A 287 16.43 23.26 -3.81
N GLU A 288 15.15 23.36 -3.41
CA GLU A 288 14.38 22.23 -2.90
C GLU A 288 14.15 21.16 -3.97
N HIS A 289 14.02 21.56 -5.24
CA HIS A 289 13.94 20.62 -6.36
C HIS A 289 15.23 19.81 -6.52
N ARG A 290 16.39 20.48 -6.44
CA ARG A 290 17.73 19.86 -6.54
C ARG A 290 18.05 18.92 -5.37
N LEU A 291 17.72 19.31 -4.14
CA LEU A 291 17.94 18.45 -2.97
C LEU A 291 17.12 17.16 -3.04
N ASN A 292 15.89 17.25 -3.53
CA ASN A 292 15.03 16.10 -3.75
C ASN A 292 15.56 15.19 -4.87
N GLU A 293 16.31 15.75 -5.82
CA GLU A 293 16.97 15.03 -6.91
C GLU A 293 18.16 14.19 -6.40
N GLU A 294 19.02 14.76 -5.55
CA GLU A 294 20.10 14.01 -4.90
C GLU A 294 19.57 12.92 -3.95
N GLU A 295 18.50 13.21 -3.21
CA GLU A 295 17.86 12.21 -2.35
C GLU A 295 17.20 11.09 -3.15
N ALA A 296 16.56 11.41 -4.29
CA ALA A 296 16.00 10.41 -5.20
C ALA A 296 17.09 9.50 -5.80
N GLU A 297 18.25 10.03 -6.19
CA GLU A 297 19.39 9.21 -6.63
C GLU A 297 19.91 8.28 -5.52
N ARG A 298 20.00 8.76 -4.28
CA ARG A 298 20.38 7.92 -3.12
C ARG A 298 19.33 6.88 -2.74
N VAL A 299 18.05 7.14 -2.98
CA VAL A 299 16.97 6.16 -2.81
C VAL A 299 17.01 5.13 -3.93
N TRP A 300 17.35 5.54 -5.15
CA TRP A 300 17.50 4.65 -6.30
C TRP A 300 18.60 3.59 -6.11
N ASP A 301 19.78 3.98 -5.62
CA ASP A 301 20.85 3.00 -5.31
C ASP A 301 20.42 1.96 -4.24
N ARG A 302 19.38 2.28 -3.46
CA ARG A 302 18.77 1.37 -2.47
C ARG A 302 17.59 0.57 -3.03
N LEU A 303 17.01 0.97 -4.15
CA LEU A 303 15.98 0.20 -4.85
C LEU A 303 16.69 -0.96 -5.58
N GLN A 304 16.55 -2.17 -5.04
CA GLN A 304 17.11 -3.40 -5.63
C GLN A 304 16.38 -3.76 -6.94
N PHE A 305 16.70 -3.04 -8.02
CA PHE A 305 16.37 -3.45 -9.39
C PHE A 305 17.11 -4.76 -9.69
N GLY A 306 16.33 -5.83 -9.87
CA GLY A 306 16.80 -7.22 -10.03
C GLY A 306 15.81 -8.26 -9.50
N GLN A 307 14.96 -7.90 -8.53
CA GLN A 307 13.81 -8.73 -8.13
C GLN A 307 12.60 -8.59 -9.07
N GLU A 308 12.43 -7.42 -9.69
CA GLU A 308 11.40 -7.20 -10.74
C GLU A 308 11.69 -8.04 -11.99
N ASP A 309 12.96 -8.13 -12.41
CA ASP A 309 13.43 -8.99 -13.50
C ASP A 309 12.95 -10.45 -13.32
N LEU A 310 12.96 -10.98 -12.09
CA LEU A 310 12.52 -12.35 -11.78
C LEU A 310 11.00 -12.52 -11.90
N LEU A 311 10.22 -11.52 -11.50
CA LEU A 311 8.76 -11.55 -11.59
C LEU A 311 8.29 -11.46 -13.03
N ASP A 312 8.90 -10.58 -13.82
CA ASP A 312 8.55 -10.42 -15.23
C ASP A 312 9.04 -11.61 -16.05
N GLU A 313 10.23 -12.15 -15.77
CA GLU A 313 10.65 -13.43 -16.35
C GLU A 313 9.68 -14.57 -15.99
N ARG A 314 9.22 -14.65 -14.74
CA ARG A 314 8.26 -15.69 -14.31
C ARG A 314 6.90 -15.50 -14.97
N ARG A 315 6.43 -14.26 -15.13
CA ARG A 315 5.17 -13.92 -15.83
C ARG A 315 5.26 -14.23 -17.30
N GLU A 316 6.38 -13.92 -17.95
CA GLU A 316 6.60 -14.22 -19.36
C GLU A 316 6.63 -15.73 -19.57
N ARG A 317 7.30 -16.50 -18.70
CA ARG A 317 7.25 -17.97 -18.71
C ARG A 317 5.82 -18.48 -18.55
N MET A 318 5.03 -17.89 -17.67
CA MET A 318 3.61 -18.27 -17.47
C MET A 318 2.76 -17.92 -18.70
N ARG A 319 2.99 -16.78 -19.34
CA ARG A 319 2.30 -16.33 -20.57
C ARG A 319 2.62 -17.25 -21.74
N ILE A 320 3.90 -17.53 -21.99
CA ILE A 320 4.36 -18.48 -23.01
C ILE A 320 3.74 -19.86 -22.76
N ALA A 321 3.75 -20.34 -21.51
CA ALA A 321 3.13 -21.61 -21.17
C ALA A 321 1.60 -21.62 -21.39
N ALA A 322 0.92 -20.50 -21.16
CA ALA A 322 -0.52 -20.38 -21.43
C ALA A 322 -0.83 -20.34 -22.93
N GLU A 323 -0.04 -19.61 -23.73
CA GLU A 323 -0.17 -19.57 -25.18
C GLU A 323 0.13 -20.92 -25.83
N GLU A 324 1.15 -21.64 -25.35
CA GLU A 324 1.44 -23.01 -25.82
C GLU A 324 0.29 -23.98 -25.53
N ARG A 325 -0.32 -23.89 -24.34
CA ARG A 325 -1.51 -24.70 -24.00
C ARG A 325 -2.69 -24.35 -24.91
N ALA A 326 -2.92 -23.07 -25.17
CA ALA A 326 -3.99 -22.62 -26.08
C ALA A 326 -3.77 -23.15 -27.51
N ARG A 327 -2.53 -23.06 -28.04
CA ARG A 327 -2.17 -23.64 -29.34
C ARG A 327 -2.38 -25.15 -29.39
N ARG A 328 -1.94 -25.88 -28.38
CA ARG A 328 -2.12 -27.35 -28.29
C ARG A 328 -3.59 -27.77 -28.23
N THR A 329 -4.46 -26.92 -27.69
CA THR A 329 -5.89 -27.19 -27.62
C THR A 329 -6.58 -26.93 -28.96
N GLN A 330 -6.07 -25.97 -29.75
CA GLN A 330 -6.56 -25.68 -31.11
C GLN A 330 -6.04 -26.65 -32.17
N SER A 331 -4.91 -27.32 -31.94
CA SER A 331 -4.27 -28.23 -32.91
C SER A 331 -4.59 -29.71 -32.72
N ARG A 332 -5.49 -30.09 -31.81
CA ARG A 332 -6.02 -31.48 -31.75
C ARG A 332 -7.06 -31.67 -32.85
N PRO A 333 -6.82 -32.53 -33.86
CA PRO A 333 -7.89 -32.95 -34.76
C PRO A 333 -8.86 -33.85 -34.00
N LEU A 334 -10.15 -33.74 -34.35
CA LEU A 334 -11.25 -34.52 -33.80
C LEU A 334 -11.04 -36.03 -33.94
#